data_AF-A0A258LPX4-F1
#
_entry.id   AF-A0A258LPX4-F1
#
_cell.length_a   1.000
_cell.length_b   1.000
_cell.length_c   1.000
_cell.angle_alpha   90.00
_cell.angle_beta   90.00
_cell.angle_gamma   90.00
#
_symmetry.space_group_name_H-M   'P 1'
#
loop_
_entity.id
_entity.type
_entity.pdbx_description
1 polymer ?
#
loop_
_entity_poly.entity_id
_entity_poly.type
_entity_poly.pdbx_seq_one_letter_code
_entity_poly.pdbx_strand_id
1 'polypeptide(L)'
;MLQGGMDTGHFPPSSLDAAGIGPLWLRGRWTGDRMSARLPSGLRLSLARAGHAFILAWHGEDGATLTVRDGGGHALSTFPLAPGEQGVFLPAGSATLDASAPGRLGLYPRSKLGLKLHAVLNGRFPGLPALRRWREASAAARDLRATHAALLEHSDARRQERALAFRRYRARFVGDFDTVPPAGAAPRLCFLGPLGRDMEAAAARLAALAAQSDPNWRFIAFLPEEAPPALAAFASTQAARDPRLLVREAEGCPASAINMQVEGLEDGLVCLLPHEGLPTPDAVALLRDAFARHPEAIAAYTDEERTGADGLPEA
;
A
#
# COMPACT_ATOMS: atom_id res chain seq x y z
N MET A 1 31.32 -36.06 -2.18
CA MET A 1 31.36 -35.12 -1.04
C MET A 1 32.57 -34.20 -1.24
N LEU A 2 32.37 -33.01 -1.78
CA LEU A 2 33.42 -31.98 -1.86
C LEU A 2 33.05 -30.88 -0.86
N GLN A 3 33.68 -30.91 0.31
CA GLN A 3 33.68 -29.78 1.24
C GLN A 3 34.67 -28.74 0.69
N GLY A 4 34.19 -27.88 -0.21
CA GLY A 4 34.91 -26.67 -0.58
C GLY A 4 34.84 -25.69 0.58
N GLY A 5 35.98 -25.44 1.23
CA GLY A 5 36.12 -24.35 2.19
C GLY A 5 35.83 -23.03 1.50
N MET A 6 34.77 -22.33 1.93
CA MET A 6 34.46 -21.00 1.44
C MET A 6 35.53 -20.04 1.94
N ASP A 7 36.37 -19.60 1.02
CA ASP A 7 37.31 -18.51 1.22
C ASP A 7 36.52 -17.25 1.64
N THR A 8 36.76 -16.77 2.86
CA THR A 8 36.15 -15.54 3.36
C THR A 8 36.89 -14.35 2.78
N GLY A 9 36.76 -14.14 1.46
CA GLY A 9 37.37 -13.03 0.75
C GLY A 9 37.15 -11.71 1.50
N HIS A 10 38.23 -10.96 1.70
CA HIS A 10 38.21 -9.61 2.24
C HIS A 10 37.58 -8.68 1.19
N PHE A 11 36.31 -8.33 1.39
CA PHE A 11 35.63 -7.35 0.56
C PHE A 11 35.97 -5.93 1.05
N PRO A 12 36.10 -4.95 0.14
CA PRO A 12 36.39 -3.58 0.52
C PRO A 12 35.27 -2.98 1.41
N PRO A 13 35.65 -2.13 2.38
CA PRO A 13 34.70 -1.44 3.23
C PRO A 13 33.72 -0.56 2.42
N SER A 14 32.44 -0.58 2.79
CA SER A 14 31.40 0.27 2.18
C SER A 14 31.49 1.69 2.77
N SER A 15 31.16 2.72 2.00
CA SER A 15 31.30 4.14 2.41
C SER A 15 30.46 4.59 3.63
N LEU A 16 29.65 3.70 4.23
CA LEU A 16 28.94 3.91 5.50
C LEU A 16 29.76 3.44 6.75
N ASP A 17 31.05 3.12 6.57
CA ASP A 17 31.87 2.36 7.53
C ASP A 17 32.36 3.07 8.80
N ALA A 18 31.86 4.25 9.16
CA ALA A 18 32.35 4.96 10.35
C ALA A 18 32.24 4.13 11.65
N ALA A 19 31.29 3.18 11.72
CA ALA A 19 31.16 2.25 12.84
C ALA A 19 31.28 0.75 12.49
N GLY A 20 31.47 0.40 11.21
CA GLY A 20 31.73 -0.98 10.77
C GLY A 20 30.62 -2.01 11.07
N ILE A 21 29.36 -1.60 11.22
CA ILE A 21 28.25 -2.54 11.44
C ILE A 21 27.74 -3.00 10.07
N GLY A 22 28.32 -4.09 9.54
CA GLY A 22 27.83 -4.72 8.31
C GLY A 22 26.51 -5.49 8.51
N PRO A 23 25.89 -6.01 7.44
CA PRO A 23 24.65 -6.77 7.53
C PRO A 23 24.87 -8.16 8.18
N LEU A 24 23.79 -8.80 8.62
CA LEU A 24 23.83 -10.23 8.93
C LEU A 24 23.89 -11.01 7.61
N TRP A 25 25.09 -11.44 7.22
CA TRP A 25 25.29 -12.25 6.04
C TRP A 25 24.55 -13.59 6.15
N LEU A 26 23.67 -13.84 5.17
CA LEU A 26 22.90 -15.07 5.12
C LEU A 26 23.75 -16.22 4.59
N ARG A 27 23.56 -17.41 5.17
CA ARG A 27 24.22 -18.63 4.71
C ARG A 27 23.49 -19.16 3.48
N GLY A 28 24.04 -18.86 2.31
CA GLY A 28 23.56 -19.34 1.02
C GLY A 28 24.18 -20.68 0.61
N ARG A 29 23.47 -21.43 -0.23
CA ARG A 29 24.01 -22.50 -1.06
C ARG A 29 23.99 -22.05 -2.52
N TRP A 30 25.04 -22.38 -3.25
CA TRP A 30 25.16 -22.09 -4.67
C TRP A 30 24.71 -23.28 -5.50
N THR A 31 24.02 -23.01 -6.60
CA THR A 31 23.67 -24.01 -7.62
C THR A 31 23.76 -23.33 -8.98
N GLY A 32 24.91 -23.50 -9.66
CA GLY A 32 25.30 -22.63 -10.77
C GLY A 32 25.46 -21.20 -10.29
N ASP A 33 24.91 -20.25 -11.05
CA ASP A 33 24.96 -18.81 -10.75
C ASP A 33 23.92 -18.35 -9.74
N ARG A 34 23.12 -19.28 -9.20
CA ARG A 34 22.03 -18.98 -8.29
C ARG A 34 22.44 -19.20 -6.83
N MET A 35 22.23 -18.16 -6.03
CA MET A 35 22.34 -18.21 -4.57
C MET A 35 20.98 -18.57 -3.97
N SER A 36 20.92 -19.49 -3.01
CA SER A 36 19.72 -19.73 -2.21
C SER A 36 20.05 -19.70 -0.73
N ALA A 37 19.47 -18.76 0.01
CA ALA A 37 19.68 -18.58 1.43
C ALA A 37 18.40 -18.81 2.24
N ARG A 38 18.51 -19.66 3.26
CA ARG A 38 17.42 -19.83 4.25
C ARG A 38 17.44 -18.68 5.24
N LEU A 39 16.25 -18.12 5.51
CA LEU A 39 16.08 -17.10 6.53
C LEU A 39 16.30 -17.68 7.95
N PRO A 40 16.87 -16.90 8.88
CA PRO A 40 16.97 -17.30 10.29
C PRO A 40 15.60 -17.71 10.87
N SER A 41 15.57 -18.70 11.75
CA SER A 41 14.32 -19.24 12.33
C SER A 41 13.47 -18.16 13.02
N GLY A 42 14.09 -17.26 13.79
CA GLY A 42 13.37 -16.16 14.44
C GLY A 42 12.69 -15.22 13.44
N LEU A 43 13.35 -14.95 12.31
CA LEU A 43 12.78 -14.13 11.24
C LEU A 43 11.63 -14.86 10.53
N ARG A 44 11.79 -16.15 10.24
CA ARG A 44 10.71 -16.99 9.67
C ARG A 44 9.48 -17.02 10.59
N LEU A 45 9.69 -17.14 11.90
CA LEU A 45 8.60 -17.12 12.87
C LEU A 45 7.85 -15.78 12.87
N SER A 46 8.55 -14.65 12.79
CA SER A 46 7.89 -13.34 12.65
C SER A 46 7.13 -13.24 11.33
N LEU A 47 7.71 -13.76 10.24
CA LEU A 47 7.13 -13.70 8.89
C LEU A 47 5.98 -14.69 8.70
N ALA A 48 5.82 -15.70 9.56
CA ALA A 48 4.71 -16.65 9.47
C ALA A 48 3.33 -15.98 9.62
N ARG A 49 3.26 -14.82 10.30
CA ARG A 49 1.99 -14.12 10.58
C ARG A 49 1.78 -12.88 9.71
N ALA A 50 2.85 -12.25 9.25
CA ALA A 50 2.78 -10.95 8.59
C ALA A 50 4.01 -10.74 7.71
N GLY A 51 3.83 -10.10 6.56
CA GLY A 51 4.95 -9.60 5.79
C GLY A 51 5.50 -8.31 6.40
N HIS A 52 6.79 -8.06 6.19
CA HIS A 52 7.51 -6.94 6.78
C HIS A 52 8.54 -6.36 5.82
N ALA A 53 8.76 -5.05 5.91
CA ALA A 53 9.84 -4.37 5.22
C ALA A 53 11.18 -4.54 5.97
N PHE A 54 12.27 -4.80 5.24
CA PHE A 54 13.64 -4.93 5.77
C PHE A 54 14.62 -4.13 4.91
N ILE A 55 15.76 -3.79 5.49
CA ILE A 55 16.94 -3.41 4.70
C ILE A 55 17.73 -4.67 4.39
N LEU A 56 17.97 -4.88 3.11
CA LEU A 56 18.75 -5.95 2.56
C LEU A 56 19.99 -5.36 1.89
N ALA A 57 21.14 -6.01 2.10
CA ALA A 57 22.40 -5.67 1.46
C ALA A 57 22.74 -6.72 0.41
N TRP A 58 23.06 -6.27 -0.80
CA TRP A 58 23.52 -7.10 -1.90
C TRP A 58 24.94 -6.71 -2.30
N HIS A 59 25.85 -7.67 -2.17
CA HIS A 59 27.24 -7.54 -2.65
C HIS A 59 27.44 -8.53 -3.79
N GLY A 60 27.00 -8.16 -4.99
CA GLY A 60 27.15 -8.94 -6.20
C GLY A 60 27.04 -8.05 -7.42
N GLU A 61 26.83 -8.67 -8.58
CA GLU A 61 26.66 -7.96 -9.85
C GLU A 61 25.32 -7.23 -9.91
N ASP A 62 25.27 -6.19 -10.75
CA ASP A 62 24.03 -5.48 -11.06
C ASP A 62 23.11 -6.30 -11.96
N GLY A 63 21.82 -5.97 -11.98
CA GLY A 63 20.81 -6.71 -12.74
C GLY A 63 20.42 -8.07 -12.13
N ALA A 64 20.91 -8.37 -10.93
CA ALA A 64 20.47 -9.53 -10.17
C ALA A 64 18.97 -9.40 -9.82
N THR A 65 18.30 -10.53 -9.68
CA THR A 65 16.90 -10.60 -9.25
C THR A 65 16.81 -11.41 -7.97
N LEU A 66 16.07 -10.91 -6.96
CA LEU A 66 15.73 -11.69 -5.78
C LEU A 66 14.34 -12.29 -5.92
N THR A 67 14.24 -13.60 -5.76
CA THR A 67 12.97 -14.30 -5.58
C THR A 67 12.82 -14.69 -4.11
N VAL A 68 11.74 -14.24 -3.48
CA VAL A 68 11.35 -14.67 -2.14
C VAL A 68 10.45 -15.88 -2.27
N ARG A 69 10.74 -16.96 -1.53
CA ARG A 69 9.94 -18.18 -1.55
C ARG A 69 9.44 -18.59 -0.18
N ASP A 70 8.34 -19.32 -0.17
CA ASP A 70 7.76 -19.94 1.02
C ASP A 70 8.53 -21.20 1.46
N GLY A 71 8.05 -21.87 2.50
CA GLY A 71 8.64 -23.12 3.01
C GLY A 71 8.52 -24.32 2.05
N GLY A 72 7.59 -24.28 1.10
CA GLY A 72 7.41 -25.28 0.04
C GLY A 72 8.23 -25.00 -1.22
N GLY A 73 8.87 -23.83 -1.30
CA GLY A 73 9.64 -23.39 -2.46
C GLY A 73 8.81 -22.66 -3.52
N HIS A 74 7.56 -22.28 -3.26
CA HIS A 74 6.77 -21.45 -4.19
C HIS A 74 7.25 -20.01 -4.14
N ALA A 75 7.31 -19.34 -5.28
CA ALA A 75 7.66 -17.93 -5.36
C ALA A 75 6.51 -17.06 -4.80
N LEU A 76 6.82 -16.19 -3.85
CA LEU A 76 5.89 -15.24 -3.24
C LEU A 76 6.04 -13.85 -3.86
N SER A 77 7.27 -13.43 -4.13
CA SER A 77 7.57 -12.14 -4.77
C SER A 77 8.92 -12.19 -5.47
N THR A 78 9.09 -11.28 -6.43
CA THR A 78 10.33 -11.11 -7.19
C THR A 78 10.62 -9.62 -7.35
N PHE A 79 11.87 -9.22 -7.17
CA PHE A 79 12.28 -7.82 -7.33
C PHE A 79 13.73 -7.72 -7.84
N PRO A 80 14.08 -6.62 -8.54
CA PRO A 80 15.45 -6.34 -8.89
C PRO A 80 16.32 -6.13 -7.63
N LEU A 81 17.56 -6.57 -7.71
CA LEU A 81 18.63 -6.34 -6.73
C LEU A 81 19.67 -5.43 -7.36
N ALA A 82 19.81 -4.23 -6.79
CA ALA A 82 20.95 -3.38 -7.06
C ALA A 82 22.07 -3.65 -6.04
N PRO A 83 23.35 -3.51 -6.40
CA PRO A 83 24.44 -3.53 -5.43
C PRO A 83 24.25 -2.46 -4.34
N GLY A 84 24.54 -2.83 -3.09
CA GLY A 84 24.37 -1.95 -1.93
C GLY A 84 23.15 -2.30 -1.08
N GLU A 85 22.60 -1.30 -0.40
CA GLU A 85 21.49 -1.45 0.56
C GLU A 85 20.18 -0.97 -0.03
N GLN A 86 19.14 -1.80 0.06
CA GLN A 86 17.80 -1.45 -0.43
C GLN A 86 16.70 -1.95 0.49
N GLY A 87 15.57 -1.21 0.49
CA GLY A 87 14.35 -1.62 1.16
C GLY A 87 13.67 -2.75 0.41
N VAL A 88 13.42 -3.87 1.09
CA VAL A 88 12.82 -5.08 0.53
C VAL A 88 11.64 -5.52 1.38
N PHE A 89 10.50 -5.79 0.75
CA PHE A 89 9.35 -6.38 1.43
C PHE A 89 9.43 -7.90 1.37
N LEU A 90 9.41 -8.53 2.53
CA LEU A 90 9.33 -9.98 2.67
C LEU A 90 7.88 -10.36 3.01
N PRO A 91 7.13 -11.03 2.11
CA PRO A 91 5.74 -11.42 2.35
C PRO A 91 5.58 -12.39 3.53
N ALA A 92 4.35 -12.54 4.00
CA ALA A 92 4.03 -13.56 5.00
C ALA A 92 4.37 -14.96 4.46
N GLY A 93 4.93 -15.82 5.30
CA GLY A 93 5.35 -17.18 4.92
C GLY A 93 6.73 -17.28 4.28
N SER A 94 7.43 -16.17 4.06
CA SER A 94 8.80 -16.16 3.50
C SER A 94 9.76 -17.04 4.29
N ALA A 95 10.49 -17.91 3.59
CA ALA A 95 11.41 -18.88 4.17
C ALA A 95 12.80 -18.86 3.52
N THR A 96 12.88 -18.66 2.20
CA THR A 96 14.15 -18.58 1.46
C THR A 96 14.21 -17.35 0.56
N LEU A 97 15.42 -16.86 0.35
CA LEU A 97 15.76 -15.79 -0.57
C LEU A 97 16.69 -16.36 -1.63
N ASP A 98 16.32 -16.25 -2.89
CA ASP A 98 17.11 -16.73 -4.00
C ASP A 98 17.57 -15.59 -4.89
N ALA A 99 18.87 -15.38 -5.02
CA ALA A 99 19.43 -14.39 -5.95
C ALA A 99 19.84 -15.07 -7.27
N SER A 100 19.52 -14.45 -8.40
CA SER A 100 19.79 -14.99 -9.74
C SER A 100 21.23 -14.82 -10.23
N ALA A 101 22.11 -14.21 -9.44
CA ALA A 101 23.49 -13.92 -9.81
C ALA A 101 24.47 -14.22 -8.66
N PRO A 102 25.78 -14.36 -8.96
CA PRO A 102 26.84 -14.45 -7.96
C PRO A 102 26.91 -13.21 -7.05
N GLY A 103 27.12 -13.43 -5.75
CA GLY A 103 27.14 -12.36 -4.75
C GLY A 103 26.70 -12.78 -3.35
N ARG A 104 26.78 -11.86 -2.39
CA ARG A 104 26.42 -12.13 -0.99
C ARG A 104 25.19 -11.34 -0.61
N LEU A 105 24.27 -12.04 0.07
CA LEU A 105 23.04 -11.48 0.58
C LEU A 105 23.13 -11.28 2.09
N GLY A 106 22.86 -10.06 2.55
CA GLY A 106 22.85 -9.70 3.96
C GLY A 106 21.51 -9.06 4.34
N LEU A 107 21.12 -9.20 5.61
CA LEU A 107 19.91 -8.58 6.14
C LEU A 107 20.22 -7.83 7.42
N TYR A 108 19.64 -6.65 7.60
CA TYR A 108 19.77 -5.91 8.86
C TYR A 108 18.59 -6.18 9.81
N PRO A 109 18.87 -6.44 11.10
CA PRO A 109 17.80 -6.52 12.10
C PRO A 109 17.05 -5.20 12.19
N ARG A 110 15.71 -5.28 12.21
CA ARG A 110 14.85 -4.10 12.25
C ARG A 110 14.62 -3.55 13.65
N SER A 111 14.60 -4.41 14.66
CA SER A 111 14.28 -3.99 16.03
C SER A 111 15.46 -3.22 16.65
N LYS A 112 15.15 -2.22 17.49
CA LYS A 112 16.17 -1.44 18.21
C LYS A 112 17.13 -2.33 19.00
N LEU A 113 16.59 -3.34 19.68
CA LEU A 113 17.38 -4.29 20.45
C LEU A 113 18.20 -5.21 19.53
N GLY A 114 17.59 -5.72 18.46
CA GLY A 114 18.28 -6.60 17.50
C GLY A 114 19.45 -5.92 16.82
N LEU A 115 19.28 -4.68 16.35
CA LEU A 115 20.35 -3.93 15.71
C LEU A 115 21.48 -3.59 16.68
N LYS A 116 21.13 -3.27 17.94
CA LYS A 116 22.13 -3.03 18.99
C LYS A 116 22.91 -4.29 19.34
N LEU A 117 22.25 -5.43 19.53
CA LEU A 117 22.94 -6.70 19.78
C LEU A 117 23.83 -7.08 18.59
N HIS A 118 23.33 -6.90 17.38
CA HIS A 118 24.09 -7.12 16.15
C HIS A 118 25.32 -6.22 16.05
N ALA A 119 25.18 -4.93 16.38
CA ALA A 119 26.29 -3.98 16.45
C ALA A 119 27.35 -4.44 17.46
N VAL A 120 26.95 -4.85 18.67
CA VAL A 120 27.89 -5.31 19.70
C VAL A 120 28.66 -6.56 19.26
N LEU A 121 27.99 -7.47 18.54
CA LEU A 121 28.57 -8.74 18.10
C LEU A 121 29.43 -8.63 16.84
N ASN A 122 29.04 -7.78 15.89
CA ASN A 122 29.65 -7.72 14.56
C ASN A 122 30.34 -6.40 14.22
N GLY A 123 30.11 -5.34 15.01
CA GLY A 123 30.73 -4.04 14.81
C GLY A 123 32.20 -4.02 15.24
N ARG A 124 32.97 -3.12 14.61
CA ARG A 124 34.41 -3.00 14.85
C ARG A 124 34.68 -1.93 15.91
N PHE A 125 34.89 -2.37 17.15
CA PHE A 125 35.19 -1.51 18.30
C PHE A 125 36.52 -1.89 18.97
N PRO A 126 37.66 -1.75 18.27
CA PRO A 126 38.96 -2.23 18.74
C PRO A 126 39.39 -1.52 20.02
N GLY A 127 40.00 -2.27 20.95
CA GLY A 127 40.61 -1.72 22.17
C GLY A 127 39.66 -1.17 23.24
N LEU A 128 38.33 -1.18 23.02
CA LEU A 128 37.38 -0.65 23.99
C LEU A 128 36.97 -1.70 25.06
N PRO A 129 36.92 -1.31 26.36
CA PRO A 129 36.32 -2.13 27.42
C PRO A 129 34.84 -2.44 27.13
N ALA A 130 34.32 -3.55 27.68
CA ALA A 130 32.97 -4.04 27.40
C ALA A 130 31.87 -2.98 27.56
N LEU A 131 31.89 -2.20 28.65
CA LEU A 131 30.91 -1.13 28.89
C LEU A 131 31.00 0.01 27.87
N ARG A 132 32.22 0.40 27.47
CA ARG A 132 32.41 1.44 26.43
C ARG A 132 32.00 0.91 25.06
N ARG A 133 32.38 -0.33 24.72
CA ARG A 133 31.93 -1.01 23.49
C ARG A 133 30.41 -1.04 23.39
N TRP A 134 29.71 -1.37 24.48
CA TRP A 134 28.26 -1.35 24.50
C TRP A 134 27.66 0.04 24.23
N ARG A 135 28.27 1.10 24.77
CA ARG A 135 27.83 2.49 24.54
C ARG A 135 28.08 2.90 23.09
N GLU A 136 29.27 2.67 22.55
CA GLU A 136 29.61 2.98 21.16
C GLU A 136 28.74 2.19 20.17
N ALA A 137 28.57 0.89 20.39
CA ALA A 137 27.67 0.06 19.58
C ALA A 137 26.22 0.53 19.66
N SER A 138 25.79 1.05 20.82
CA SER A 138 24.45 1.65 20.94
C SER A 138 24.32 2.95 20.15
N ALA A 139 25.37 3.77 20.11
CA ALA A 139 25.38 5.01 19.35
C ALA A 139 25.34 4.71 17.85
N ALA A 140 26.25 3.87 17.38
CA ALA A 140 26.31 3.42 15.99
C ALA A 140 25.02 2.73 15.52
N ALA A 141 24.42 1.86 16.34
CA ALA A 141 23.14 1.24 16.01
C ALA A 141 21.99 2.26 15.92
N ARG A 142 22.04 3.37 16.68
CA ARG A 142 21.06 4.44 16.58
C ARG A 142 21.17 5.17 15.25
N ASP A 143 22.39 5.51 14.86
CA ASP A 143 22.68 6.26 13.63
C ASP A 143 22.32 5.40 12.41
N LEU A 144 22.75 4.13 12.41
CA LEU A 144 22.38 3.17 11.37
C LEU A 144 20.86 2.97 11.28
N ARG A 145 20.14 2.95 12.41
CA ARG A 145 18.68 2.88 12.40
C ARG A 145 18.05 4.10 11.75
N ALA A 146 18.60 5.29 11.95
CA ALA A 146 18.10 6.52 11.33
C ALA A 146 18.29 6.45 9.81
N THR A 147 19.48 6.03 9.34
CA THR A 147 19.75 5.80 7.91
C THR A 147 18.80 4.76 7.31
N HIS A 148 18.65 3.60 7.96
CA HIS A 148 17.71 2.56 7.52
C HIS A 148 16.26 3.03 7.52
N ALA A 149 15.86 3.87 8.48
CA ALA A 149 14.51 4.42 8.52
C ALA A 149 14.27 5.36 7.33
N ALA A 150 15.24 6.21 6.99
CA ALA A 150 15.17 7.08 5.81
C ALA A 150 15.12 6.25 4.51
N LEU A 151 15.98 5.24 4.37
CA LEU A 151 15.97 4.32 3.23
C LEU A 151 14.63 3.58 3.09
N LEU A 152 14.07 3.08 4.20
CA LEU A 152 12.78 2.40 4.18
C LEU A 152 11.64 3.36 3.85
N GLU A 153 11.61 4.56 4.43
CA GLU A 153 10.47 5.48 4.30
C GLU A 153 10.14 5.81 2.84
N HIS A 154 11.15 5.88 1.98
CA HIS A 154 10.98 6.17 0.55
C HIS A 154 10.85 4.90 -0.32
N SER A 155 11.02 3.72 0.25
CA SER A 155 10.99 2.44 -0.50
C SER A 155 9.58 1.92 -0.79
N ASP A 156 9.43 1.17 -1.89
CA ASP A 156 8.23 0.37 -2.16
C ASP A 156 7.92 -0.63 -1.04
N ALA A 157 8.97 -1.15 -0.40
CA ALA A 157 8.81 -2.12 0.66
C ALA A 157 8.00 -1.57 1.84
N ARG A 158 8.23 -0.31 2.20
CA ARG A 158 7.49 0.37 3.26
C ARG A 158 6.05 0.68 2.84
N ARG A 159 5.81 1.08 1.59
CA ARG A 159 4.46 1.25 1.04
C ARG A 159 3.65 -0.03 1.15
N GLN A 160 4.21 -1.16 0.71
CA GLN A 160 3.57 -2.48 0.81
C GLN A 160 3.26 -2.88 2.26
N GLU A 161 4.22 -2.65 3.18
CA GLU A 161 3.98 -2.92 4.60
C GLU A 161 2.85 -2.05 5.19
N ARG A 162 2.83 -0.75 4.88
CA ARG A 162 1.77 0.16 5.34
C ARG A 162 0.42 -0.23 4.78
N ALA A 163 0.33 -0.54 3.48
CA ALA A 163 -0.90 -1.02 2.86
C ALA A 163 -1.43 -2.30 3.54
N LEU A 164 -0.56 -3.24 3.90
CA LEU A 164 -1.00 -4.43 4.66
C LEU A 164 -1.45 -4.11 6.09
N ALA A 165 -0.75 -3.21 6.77
CA ALA A 165 -1.15 -2.77 8.11
C ALA A 165 -2.51 -2.06 8.07
N PHE A 166 -2.72 -1.20 7.07
CA PHE A 166 -3.97 -0.48 6.86
C PHE A 166 -5.11 -1.43 6.49
N ARG A 167 -4.91 -2.37 5.57
CA ARG A 167 -5.93 -3.39 5.25
C ARG A 167 -6.35 -4.21 6.48
N ARG A 168 -5.42 -4.53 7.39
CA ARG A 168 -5.75 -5.20 8.66
C ARG A 168 -6.51 -4.30 9.62
N TYR A 169 -6.13 -3.03 9.70
CA TYR A 169 -6.86 -2.03 10.47
C TYR A 169 -8.29 -1.93 9.95
N ARG A 170 -8.46 -1.72 8.65
CA ARG A 170 -9.75 -1.63 7.96
C ARG A 170 -10.61 -2.87 8.25
N ALA A 171 -10.09 -4.07 8.00
CA ALA A 171 -10.82 -5.32 8.25
C ALA A 171 -11.26 -5.51 9.71
N ARG A 172 -10.62 -4.82 10.67
CA ARG A 172 -10.94 -4.92 12.10
C ARG A 172 -11.84 -3.80 12.60
N PHE A 173 -11.72 -2.60 12.05
CA PHE A 173 -12.30 -1.38 12.63
C PHE A 173 -13.22 -0.62 11.67
N VAL A 174 -13.11 -0.88 10.37
CA VAL A 174 -13.96 -0.28 9.33
C VAL A 174 -14.86 -1.40 8.82
N GLY A 175 -16.01 -1.54 9.49
CA GLY A 175 -17.09 -2.41 9.04
C GLY A 175 -17.94 -1.70 7.99
N ASP A 176 -18.61 -2.48 7.15
CA ASP A 176 -19.66 -1.94 6.28
C ASP A 176 -20.83 -1.51 7.17
N PHE A 177 -21.32 -0.30 6.94
CA PHE A 177 -22.46 0.25 7.63
C PHE A 177 -23.73 -0.50 7.20
N ASP A 178 -24.30 -1.26 8.13
CA ASP A 178 -25.38 -2.22 7.88
C ASP A 178 -26.78 -1.68 8.17
N THR A 179 -26.87 -0.47 8.74
CA THR A 179 -28.13 0.14 9.16
C THR A 179 -28.66 1.02 8.04
N VAL A 180 -29.71 0.58 7.35
CA VAL A 180 -30.39 1.42 6.34
C VAL A 180 -31.51 2.21 7.03
N PRO A 181 -31.45 3.56 7.03
CA PRO A 181 -32.51 4.36 7.63
C PRO A 181 -33.81 4.24 6.81
N PRO A 182 -34.99 4.27 7.43
CA PRO A 182 -36.26 4.26 6.70
C PRO A 182 -36.32 5.36 5.62
N ALA A 183 -37.07 5.11 4.54
CA ALA A 183 -37.12 6.02 3.38
C ALA A 183 -37.48 7.48 3.73
N GLY A 184 -38.32 7.71 4.76
CA GLY A 184 -38.70 9.04 5.22
C GLY A 184 -37.86 9.63 6.37
N ALA A 185 -36.85 8.90 6.87
CA ALA A 185 -36.07 9.34 8.03
C ALA A 185 -35.03 10.41 7.69
N ALA A 186 -34.59 10.46 6.42
CA ALA A 186 -33.72 11.50 5.89
C ALA A 186 -34.04 11.71 4.40
N PRO A 187 -33.78 12.90 3.84
CA PRO A 187 -33.93 13.16 2.42
C PRO A 187 -33.09 12.19 1.57
N ARG A 188 -33.43 12.10 0.29
CA ARG A 188 -32.67 11.33 -0.71
C ARG A 188 -31.29 11.92 -0.91
N LEU A 189 -30.28 11.08 -1.12
CA LEU A 189 -28.92 11.52 -1.45
C LEU A 189 -28.75 11.70 -2.96
N CYS A 190 -28.38 12.90 -3.38
CA CYS A 190 -28.13 13.27 -4.77
C CYS A 190 -26.62 13.43 -4.99
N PHE A 191 -26.01 12.45 -5.65
CA PHE A 191 -24.64 12.56 -6.13
C PHE A 191 -24.57 13.52 -7.32
N LEU A 192 -23.57 14.41 -7.32
CA LEU A 192 -23.25 15.32 -8.40
C LEU A 192 -21.78 15.14 -8.80
N GLY A 193 -21.51 14.94 -10.09
CA GLY A 193 -20.12 14.77 -10.55
C GLY A 193 -20.02 14.26 -11.98
N PRO A 194 -18.80 14.20 -12.54
CA PRO A 194 -18.60 13.68 -13.89
C PRO A 194 -18.97 12.20 -13.96
N LEU A 195 -19.47 11.74 -15.11
CA LEU A 195 -19.74 10.32 -15.32
C LEU A 195 -18.45 9.49 -15.26
N GLY A 196 -17.38 9.97 -15.89
CA GLY A 196 -16.05 9.35 -15.96
C GLY A 196 -15.28 9.86 -17.19
N ARG A 197 -13.95 9.71 -17.20
CA ARG A 197 -13.06 10.18 -18.30
C ARG A 197 -13.11 9.29 -19.53
N ASP A 198 -13.47 8.04 -19.30
CA ASP A 198 -13.52 6.97 -20.30
C ASP A 198 -14.66 6.00 -19.90
N MET A 199 -14.95 5.04 -20.78
CA MET A 199 -16.04 4.08 -20.54
C MET A 199 -15.78 3.16 -19.36
N GLU A 200 -14.51 2.83 -19.06
CA GLU A 200 -14.14 1.93 -17.97
C GLU A 200 -14.40 2.61 -16.61
N ALA A 201 -13.92 3.84 -16.45
CA ALA A 201 -14.17 4.67 -15.27
C ALA A 201 -15.66 4.93 -15.07
N ALA A 202 -16.39 5.24 -16.16
CA ALA A 202 -17.84 5.43 -16.12
C ALA A 202 -18.58 4.16 -15.67
N ALA A 203 -18.21 2.99 -16.22
CA ALA A 203 -18.81 1.72 -15.83
C ALA A 203 -18.52 1.36 -14.37
N ALA A 204 -17.28 1.57 -13.91
CA ALA A 204 -16.90 1.32 -12.53
C ALA A 204 -17.67 2.21 -11.54
N ARG A 205 -17.82 3.50 -11.85
CA ARG A 205 -18.62 4.43 -11.04
C ARG A 205 -20.09 4.03 -10.96
N LEU A 206 -20.71 3.72 -12.10
CA LEU A 206 -22.11 3.29 -12.12
C LEU A 206 -22.30 1.97 -11.38
N ALA A 207 -21.35 1.04 -11.45
CA ALA A 207 -21.38 -0.20 -10.67
C ALA A 207 -21.30 0.07 -9.16
N ALA A 208 -20.42 0.98 -8.71
CA ALA A 208 -20.30 1.36 -7.30
C ALA A 208 -21.58 2.02 -6.74
N LEU A 209 -22.24 2.87 -7.54
CA LEU A 209 -23.54 3.46 -7.18
C LEU A 209 -24.68 2.42 -7.21
N ALA A 210 -24.66 1.49 -8.18
CA ALA A 210 -25.65 0.42 -8.23
C ALA A 210 -25.53 -0.55 -7.03
N ALA A 211 -24.34 -0.68 -6.45
CA ALA A 211 -24.06 -1.54 -5.29
C ALA A 211 -24.48 -0.93 -3.94
N GLN A 212 -25.08 0.28 -3.91
CA GLN A 212 -25.48 0.91 -2.66
C GLN A 212 -26.57 0.10 -1.93
N SER A 213 -26.37 -0.14 -0.64
CA SER A 213 -27.28 -0.88 0.25
C SER A 213 -28.59 -0.14 0.48
N ASP A 214 -28.53 1.19 0.52
CA ASP A 214 -29.69 2.08 0.55
C ASP A 214 -30.02 2.55 -0.87
N PRO A 215 -31.20 2.22 -1.42
CA PRO A 215 -31.57 2.59 -2.79
C PRO A 215 -32.04 4.05 -2.92
N ASN A 216 -32.18 4.81 -1.84
CA ASN A 216 -32.71 6.17 -1.85
C ASN A 216 -31.65 7.20 -2.25
N TRP A 217 -31.16 7.07 -3.48
CA TRP A 217 -30.21 7.98 -4.09
C TRP A 217 -30.56 8.31 -5.54
N ARG A 218 -29.92 9.36 -6.06
CA ARG A 218 -29.89 9.77 -7.46
C ARG A 218 -28.48 10.21 -7.83
N PHE A 219 -28.06 10.02 -9.08
CA PHE A 219 -26.81 10.54 -9.61
C PHE A 219 -27.10 11.44 -10.80
N ILE A 220 -26.71 12.72 -10.69
CA ILE A 220 -26.69 13.65 -11.81
C ILE A 220 -25.27 13.67 -12.35
N ALA A 221 -25.07 12.93 -13.42
CA ALA A 221 -23.79 12.71 -14.05
C ALA A 221 -23.52 13.78 -15.12
N PHE A 222 -22.38 14.44 -15.01
CA PHE A 222 -21.94 15.43 -15.99
C PHE A 222 -21.18 14.72 -17.12
N LEU A 223 -21.65 14.94 -18.34
CA LEU A 223 -20.98 14.54 -19.56
C LEU A 223 -20.34 15.79 -20.18
N PRO A 224 -19.02 15.83 -20.37
CA PRO A 224 -18.39 16.92 -21.11
C PRO A 224 -18.98 17.04 -22.51
N GLU A 225 -19.15 18.26 -23.04
CA GLU A 225 -19.62 18.50 -24.41
C GLU A 225 -18.76 17.75 -25.44
N GLU A 226 -17.44 17.72 -25.20
CA GLU A 226 -16.45 17.03 -26.04
C GLU A 226 -16.26 15.55 -25.69
N ALA A 227 -17.24 14.93 -25.02
CA ALA A 227 -17.16 13.51 -24.69
C ALA A 227 -17.11 12.65 -25.97
N PRO A 228 -16.28 11.58 -26.00
CA PRO A 228 -16.26 10.66 -27.12
C PRO A 228 -17.68 10.11 -27.42
N PRO A 229 -18.10 9.98 -28.70
CA PRO A 229 -19.44 9.52 -29.05
C PRO A 229 -19.83 8.17 -28.42
N ALA A 230 -18.84 7.29 -28.22
CA ALA A 230 -19.05 6.01 -27.53
C ALA A 230 -19.44 6.19 -26.05
N LEU A 231 -18.81 7.13 -25.34
CA LEU A 231 -19.14 7.45 -23.95
C LEU A 231 -20.53 8.11 -23.85
N ALA A 232 -20.87 9.02 -24.78
CA ALA A 232 -22.19 9.64 -24.84
C ALA A 232 -23.32 8.61 -25.12
N ALA A 233 -23.09 7.68 -26.05
CA ALA A 233 -24.02 6.59 -26.34
C ALA A 233 -24.16 5.63 -25.14
N PHE A 234 -23.05 5.31 -24.48
CA PHE A 234 -23.04 4.54 -23.24
C PHE A 234 -23.87 5.25 -22.15
N ALA A 235 -23.61 6.53 -21.90
CA ALA A 235 -24.32 7.34 -20.90
C ALA A 235 -25.83 7.36 -21.16
N SER A 236 -26.24 7.63 -22.40
CA SER A 236 -27.66 7.61 -22.81
C SER A 236 -28.30 6.24 -22.58
N THR A 237 -27.60 5.15 -22.91
CA THR A 237 -28.09 3.79 -22.70
C THR A 237 -28.28 3.47 -21.21
N GLN A 238 -27.35 3.92 -20.35
CA GLN A 238 -27.45 3.68 -18.91
C GLN A 238 -28.57 4.51 -18.28
N ALA A 239 -28.71 5.79 -18.65
CA ALA A 239 -29.78 6.67 -18.16
C ALA A 239 -31.18 6.14 -18.54
N ALA A 240 -31.31 5.51 -19.70
CA ALA A 240 -32.57 4.86 -20.10
C ALA A 240 -32.90 3.60 -19.28
N ARG A 241 -31.89 2.96 -18.66
CA ARG A 241 -32.05 1.73 -17.87
C ARG A 241 -32.23 1.98 -16.38
N ASP A 242 -31.60 3.01 -15.83
CA ASP A 242 -31.68 3.34 -14.42
C ASP A 242 -32.29 4.74 -14.21
N PRO A 243 -33.53 4.85 -13.71
CA PRO A 243 -34.19 6.14 -13.48
C PRO A 243 -33.53 6.99 -12.38
N ARG A 244 -32.57 6.44 -11.63
CA ARG A 244 -31.75 7.18 -10.66
C ARG A 244 -30.58 7.89 -11.32
N LEU A 245 -30.25 7.57 -12.57
CA LEU A 245 -29.18 8.23 -13.33
C LEU A 245 -29.77 9.30 -14.25
N LEU A 246 -29.36 10.55 -14.04
CA LEU A 246 -29.64 11.66 -14.95
C LEU A 246 -28.33 12.11 -15.57
N VAL A 247 -28.22 12.04 -16.90
CA VAL A 247 -27.04 12.54 -17.62
C VAL A 247 -27.34 13.95 -18.10
N ARG A 248 -26.41 14.87 -17.84
CA ARG A 248 -26.48 16.27 -18.28
C ARG A 248 -25.18 16.62 -18.98
N GLU A 249 -25.31 17.26 -20.14
CA GLU A 249 -24.17 17.93 -20.74
C GLU A 249 -23.78 19.10 -19.84
N ALA A 250 -22.48 19.25 -19.62
CA ALA A 250 -21.94 20.31 -18.78
C ALA A 250 -20.99 21.18 -19.62
N GLU A 251 -21.38 22.44 -19.77
CA GLU A 251 -20.54 23.49 -20.36
C GLU A 251 -19.71 24.18 -19.27
N GLY A 252 -18.51 24.61 -19.64
CA GLY A 252 -17.65 25.43 -18.77
C GLY A 252 -16.89 24.65 -17.69
N CYS A 253 -16.50 25.35 -16.62
CA CYS A 253 -15.70 24.75 -15.56
C CYS A 253 -16.55 23.90 -14.59
N PRO A 254 -15.95 22.91 -13.90
CA PRO A 254 -16.69 22.01 -13.00
C PRO A 254 -17.56 22.72 -11.95
N ALA A 255 -17.09 23.85 -11.41
CA ALA A 255 -17.84 24.61 -10.41
C ALA A 255 -19.14 25.21 -10.97
N SER A 256 -19.11 25.73 -12.20
CA SER A 256 -20.30 26.28 -12.86
C SER A 256 -21.33 25.18 -13.13
N ALA A 257 -20.87 24.02 -13.59
CA ALA A 257 -21.72 22.86 -13.79
C ALA A 257 -22.37 22.39 -12.48
N ILE A 258 -21.62 22.35 -11.38
CA ILE A 258 -22.17 22.00 -10.05
C ILE A 258 -23.24 23.01 -9.63
N ASN A 259 -22.95 24.31 -9.68
CA ASN A 259 -23.88 25.35 -9.23
C ASN A 259 -25.21 25.30 -9.99
N MET A 260 -25.16 25.21 -11.32
CA MET A 260 -26.36 25.11 -12.16
C MET A 260 -27.22 23.89 -11.81
N GLN A 261 -26.59 22.77 -11.47
CA GLN A 261 -27.31 21.54 -11.14
C GLN A 261 -27.87 21.58 -9.72
N VAL A 262 -27.17 22.20 -8.77
CA VAL A 262 -27.67 22.44 -7.42
C VAL A 262 -28.90 23.35 -7.45
N GLU A 263 -28.91 24.41 -8.26
CA GLU A 263 -30.06 25.32 -8.41
C GLU A 263 -31.33 24.60 -8.90
N GLY A 264 -31.17 23.52 -9.66
CA GLY A 264 -32.28 22.69 -10.16
C GLY A 264 -32.76 21.59 -9.21
N LEU A 265 -32.13 21.42 -8.05
CA LEU A 265 -32.55 20.41 -7.06
C LEU A 265 -33.63 21.00 -6.15
N GLU A 266 -34.85 20.45 -6.23
CA GLU A 266 -35.97 20.86 -5.38
C GLU A 266 -35.81 20.38 -3.93
N ASP A 267 -35.29 19.16 -3.74
CA ASP A 267 -35.06 18.54 -2.43
C ASP A 267 -33.90 17.54 -2.45
N GLY A 268 -33.36 17.26 -1.26
CA GLY A 268 -32.36 16.21 -1.06
C GLY A 268 -31.05 16.68 -0.41
N LEU A 269 -30.24 15.70 -0.04
CA LEU A 269 -28.87 15.89 0.40
C LEU A 269 -27.96 15.90 -0.83
N VAL A 270 -27.04 16.85 -0.93
CA VAL A 270 -26.08 16.91 -2.05
C VAL A 270 -24.76 16.27 -1.64
N CYS A 271 -24.28 15.33 -2.45
CA CYS A 271 -22.96 14.72 -2.30
C CYS A 271 -22.14 14.96 -3.56
N LEU A 272 -21.01 15.66 -3.44
CA LEU A 272 -20.09 15.85 -4.56
C LEU A 272 -19.26 14.58 -4.75
N LEU A 273 -19.31 14.00 -5.94
CA LEU A 273 -18.55 12.81 -6.30
C LEU A 273 -17.42 13.20 -7.28
N PRO A 274 -16.15 13.23 -6.84
CA PRO A 274 -15.04 13.62 -7.70
C PRO A 274 -14.81 12.62 -8.83
N HIS A 275 -13.99 13.00 -9.81
CA HIS A 275 -13.77 12.24 -11.03
C HIS A 275 -13.22 10.82 -10.81
N GLU A 276 -12.48 10.59 -9.74
CA GLU A 276 -11.90 9.29 -9.36
C GLU A 276 -12.64 8.63 -8.18
N GLY A 277 -13.66 9.28 -7.62
CA GLY A 277 -14.40 8.78 -6.47
C GLY A 277 -15.25 7.56 -6.82
N LEU A 278 -15.11 6.50 -6.02
CA LEU A 278 -15.97 5.31 -6.03
C LEU A 278 -16.55 5.16 -4.62
N PRO A 279 -17.87 5.41 -4.41
CA PRO A 279 -18.46 5.28 -3.09
C PRO A 279 -18.43 3.81 -2.65
N THR A 280 -18.20 3.57 -1.36
CA THR A 280 -18.36 2.24 -0.76
C THR A 280 -19.83 1.81 -0.82
N PRO A 281 -20.15 0.50 -0.81
CA PRO A 281 -21.53 0.00 -0.93
C PRO A 281 -22.53 0.52 0.12
N ASP A 282 -22.06 1.13 1.18
CA ASP A 282 -22.82 1.60 2.33
C ASP A 282 -22.86 3.13 2.46
N ALA A 283 -22.21 3.87 1.54
CA ALA A 283 -22.04 5.32 1.63
C ALA A 283 -23.38 6.08 1.73
N VAL A 284 -24.39 5.67 0.94
CA VAL A 284 -25.73 6.28 0.99
C VAL A 284 -26.38 6.04 2.35
N ALA A 285 -26.36 4.80 2.85
CA ALA A 285 -26.96 4.44 4.13
C ALA A 285 -26.30 5.22 5.27
N LEU A 286 -24.97 5.27 5.28
CA LEU A 286 -24.17 5.97 6.28
C LEU A 286 -24.49 7.47 6.34
N LEU A 287 -24.48 8.14 5.19
CA LEU A 287 -24.77 9.58 5.13
C LEU A 287 -26.22 9.87 5.50
N ARG A 288 -27.19 9.12 4.96
CA ARG A 288 -28.61 9.32 5.28
C ARG A 288 -28.89 9.08 6.75
N ASP A 289 -28.27 8.08 7.36
CA ASP A 289 -28.46 7.78 8.78
C ASP A 289 -27.86 8.87 9.68
N ALA A 290 -26.72 9.46 9.28
CA ALA A 290 -26.16 10.62 9.98
C ALA A 290 -27.15 11.79 10.01
N PHE A 291 -27.77 12.14 8.88
CA PHE A 291 -28.79 13.20 8.82
C PHE A 291 -30.12 12.80 9.49
N ALA A 292 -30.48 11.51 9.50
CA ALA A 292 -31.66 11.04 10.22
C ALA A 292 -31.49 11.22 11.74
N ARG A 293 -30.27 10.96 12.26
CA ARG A 293 -29.92 11.14 13.67
C ARG A 293 -29.66 12.59 14.06
N HIS A 294 -29.20 13.41 13.12
CA HIS A 294 -28.83 14.80 13.31
C HIS A 294 -29.47 15.68 12.22
N PRO A 295 -30.79 15.90 12.25
CA PRO A 295 -31.50 16.67 11.24
C PRO A 295 -31.07 18.15 11.17
N GLU A 296 -30.41 18.66 12.21
CA GLU A 296 -29.81 20.00 12.27
C GLU A 296 -28.45 20.10 11.57
N ALA A 297 -27.84 18.97 11.20
CA ALA A 297 -26.55 18.96 10.53
C ALA A 297 -26.65 19.69 9.19
N ILE A 298 -25.69 20.57 8.92
CA ILE A 298 -25.57 21.27 7.63
C ILE A 298 -24.67 20.51 6.65
N ALA A 299 -23.82 19.62 7.16
CA ALA A 299 -22.88 18.83 6.39
C ALA A 299 -22.49 17.57 7.15
N ALA A 300 -22.26 16.50 6.40
CA ALA A 300 -21.60 15.28 6.85
C ALA A 300 -20.56 14.90 5.81
N TYR A 301 -19.47 14.28 6.24
CA TYR A 301 -18.42 13.78 5.35
C TYR A 301 -17.96 12.41 5.83
N THR A 302 -17.48 11.61 4.90
CA THR A 302 -16.80 10.35 5.21
C THR A 302 -15.29 10.56 5.04
N ASP A 303 -14.50 9.72 5.69
CA ASP A 303 -13.09 9.64 5.35
C ASP A 303 -12.94 9.00 3.95
N GLU A 304 -11.88 9.34 3.24
CA GLU A 304 -11.61 8.85 1.89
C GLU A 304 -10.42 7.88 1.92
N GLU A 305 -10.59 6.72 1.29
CA GLU A 305 -9.50 5.76 1.13
C GLU A 305 -8.89 5.90 -0.27
N ARG A 306 -7.57 6.08 -0.34
CA ARG A 306 -6.86 5.95 -1.61
C ARG A 306 -6.85 4.48 -1.99
N THR A 307 -7.04 4.18 -3.27
CA THR A 307 -6.93 2.81 -3.79
C THR A 307 -5.70 2.67 -4.67
N GLY A 308 -5.06 1.51 -4.57
CA GLY A 308 -3.94 1.14 -5.41
C GLY A 308 -4.39 0.66 -6.79
N ALA A 309 -3.43 0.35 -7.65
CA ALA A 309 -3.70 -0.20 -8.98
C ALA A 309 -4.42 -1.56 -8.95
N ASP A 310 -4.35 -2.28 -7.82
CA ASP A 310 -5.08 -3.53 -7.55
C ASP A 310 -6.52 -3.28 -7.06
N GLY A 311 -6.95 -2.02 -6.95
CA GLY A 311 -8.24 -1.61 -6.40
C GLY A 311 -8.35 -1.75 -4.88
N LEU A 312 -7.27 -2.12 -4.19
CA LEU A 312 -7.29 -2.30 -2.73
C LEU A 312 -6.92 -1.00 -2.02
N PRO A 313 -7.39 -0.80 -0.78
CA PRO A 313 -7.07 0.41 -0.02
C PRO A 313 -5.56 0.54 0.27
N GLU A 314 -5.03 1.72 0.02
CA GLU A 314 -3.66 2.16 0.28
C GLU A 314 -3.61 3.08 1.51
N ALA A 315 -2.44 3.10 2.15
CA ALA A 315 -2.16 3.83 3.39
C ALA A 315 -1.40 5.13 3.14
#